data_AF-A0A1W9QT83-F1
#
_entry.id   AF-A0A1W9QT83-F1
#
_cell.length_a   1.000
_cell.length_b   1.000
_cell.length_c   1.000
_cell.angle_alpha   90.00
_cell.angle_beta   90.00
_cell.angle_gamma   90.00
#
_symmetry.space_group_name_H-M   'P 1'
#
loop_
_entity.id
_entity.type
_entity.pdbx_description
1 polymer ?
#
loop_
_entity_poly.entity_id
_entity_poly.type
_entity_poly.pdbx_seq_one_letter_code
_entity_poly.pdbx_strand_id
1 'polypeptide(L)'
;SISLGHSGQTVPYPSFKALQLLGELPFEMGDELLMIAYSELGGSGMVKSPEMSQEYIMQFAVNIACPGLDSLLYEDQLYHTIRVGGQCWMKENLNVGEMIMGNQTQTNNGTIEKYCYGNSTDLCNMRGGLFKWDELMQYCAI
;
A
#
# COMPACT_ATOMS: atom_id res chain seq x y z
N SER A 1 13.02 -21.44 -13.05
CA SER A 1 13.99 -21.04 -12.01
C SER A 1 13.78 -19.58 -11.67
N ILE A 2 13.73 -19.23 -10.37
CA ILE A 2 13.69 -17.82 -9.95
C ILE A 2 15.12 -17.28 -9.98
N SER A 3 15.33 -16.13 -10.61
CA SER A 3 16.60 -15.41 -10.59
C SER A 3 16.38 -14.05 -9.93
N LEU A 4 17.24 -13.69 -8.98
CA LEU A 4 17.15 -12.41 -8.27
C LEU A 4 18.24 -11.47 -8.78
N GLY A 5 17.84 -10.30 -9.26
CA GLY A 5 18.75 -9.23 -9.67
C GLY A 5 18.87 -8.16 -8.59
N HIS A 6 20.08 -7.63 -8.42
CA HIS A 6 20.27 -6.38 -7.68
C HIS A 6 20.77 -5.31 -8.66
N SER A 7 20.02 -4.21 -8.79
CA SER A 7 20.45 -3.00 -9.50
C SER A 7 20.67 -1.89 -8.46
N GLY A 8 21.90 -1.80 -7.98
CA GLY A 8 22.36 -0.62 -7.24
C GLY A 8 22.70 0.48 -8.24
N GLN A 9 22.46 1.74 -7.88
CA GLN A 9 22.74 2.94 -8.70
C GLN A 9 24.19 3.10 -9.22
N THR A 10 25.08 2.12 -9.01
CA THR A 10 26.49 2.14 -9.42
C THR A 10 26.83 1.20 -10.57
N VAL A 11 25.88 0.42 -11.11
CA VAL A 11 26.12 -0.45 -12.27
C VAL A 11 25.08 -0.24 -13.38
N PRO A 12 25.51 0.01 -14.63
CA PRO A 12 24.61 0.23 -15.76
C PRO A 12 23.86 -1.02 -16.22
N TYR A 13 24.18 -2.19 -15.66
CA TYR A 13 23.52 -3.47 -15.92
C TYR A 13 23.16 -4.16 -14.60
N PRO A 14 21.93 -4.66 -14.44
CA PRO A 14 21.57 -5.45 -13.27
C PRO A 14 22.45 -6.71 -13.21
N SER A 15 23.21 -6.88 -12.12
CA SER A 15 23.92 -8.12 -11.88
C SER A 15 22.96 -9.12 -11.25
N PHE A 16 22.58 -10.14 -11.99
CA PHE A 16 21.74 -11.22 -11.47
C PHE A 16 22.54 -12.17 -10.59
N LYS A 17 22.07 -12.38 -9.37
CA LYS A 17 22.54 -13.42 -8.45
C LYS A 17 21.46 -14.49 -8.39
N ALA A 18 21.67 -15.58 -9.11
CA ALA A 18 20.82 -16.76 -8.98
C ALA A 18 21.48 -17.72 -7.98
N LEU A 19 20.71 -18.13 -6.96
CA LEU A 19 21.03 -19.32 -6.17
C LEU A 19 20.10 -20.41 -6.68
N GLN A 20 20.67 -21.54 -7.12
CA GLN A 20 19.87 -22.73 -7.36
C GLN A 20 19.37 -23.22 -6.00
N LEU A 21 18.08 -23.06 -5.74
CA LEU A 21 17.47 -23.63 -4.53
C LEU A 21 17.68 -25.15 -4.56
N LEU A 22 18.06 -25.74 -3.42
CA LEU A 22 18.25 -27.19 -3.25
C LEU A 22 16.92 -27.98 -3.26
N GLY A 23 15.85 -27.39 -3.77
CA GLY A 23 14.53 -27.96 -3.93
C GLY A 23 13.69 -27.13 -4.90
N GLU A 24 12.72 -27.76 -5.54
CA GLU A 24 11.70 -27.07 -6.34
C GLU A 24 10.73 -26.35 -5.40
N LEU A 25 10.45 -25.08 -5.66
CA LEU A 25 9.28 -24.42 -5.07
C LEU A 25 8.07 -24.89 -5.89
N PRO A 26 7.11 -25.61 -5.31
CA PRO A 26 5.93 -26.06 -6.04
C PRO A 26 5.00 -24.85 -6.21
N PHE A 27 5.18 -24.11 -7.31
CA PHE A 27 4.25 -23.07 -7.73
C PHE A 27 3.96 -23.24 -9.22
N GLU A 28 2.70 -23.01 -9.58
CA GLU A 28 2.22 -22.98 -10.96
C GLU A 28 2.07 -21.53 -11.44
N MET A 29 2.02 -21.34 -12.77
CA MET A 29 1.66 -20.03 -13.31
C MET A 29 0.26 -19.65 -12.83
N GLY A 30 0.11 -18.41 -12.34
CA GLY A 30 -1.13 -17.92 -11.74
C GLY A 30 -1.22 -18.11 -10.22
N ASP A 31 -0.31 -18.86 -9.59
CA ASP A 31 -0.26 -18.93 -8.12
C ASP A 31 0.09 -17.57 -7.52
N GLU A 32 -0.55 -17.23 -6.41
CA GLU A 32 -0.24 -16.01 -5.67
C GLU A 32 1.07 -16.16 -4.89
N LEU A 33 2.05 -15.34 -5.26
CA LEU A 33 3.39 -15.34 -4.68
C LEU A 33 3.63 -14.05 -3.90
N LEU A 34 4.03 -14.19 -2.63
CA LEU A 34 4.61 -13.10 -1.85
C LEU A 34 6.12 -13.06 -2.06
N MET A 35 6.59 -12.08 -2.83
CA MET A 35 8.00 -11.82 -3.04
C MET A 35 8.47 -10.77 -2.04
N ILE A 36 9.47 -11.09 -1.22
CA ILE A 36 10.08 -10.14 -0.27
C ILE A 36 11.58 -10.07 -0.54
N ALA A 37 12.11 -8.87 -0.60
CA ALA A 37 13.54 -8.61 -0.61
C ALA A 37 13.94 -7.72 0.57
N TYR A 38 15.12 -7.97 1.10
CA TYR A 38 15.72 -7.19 2.18
C TYR A 38 16.98 -6.49 1.66
N SER A 39 17.17 -5.26 2.12
CA SER A 39 18.37 -4.46 1.92
C SER A 39 18.78 -3.84 3.26
N GLU A 40 19.93 -3.15 3.29
CA GLU A 40 20.36 -2.38 4.47
C GLU A 40 19.38 -1.25 4.83
N LEU A 41 18.56 -0.79 3.88
CA LEU A 41 17.52 0.22 4.10
C LEU A 41 16.20 -0.37 4.65
N GLY A 42 16.09 -1.70 4.71
CA GLY A 42 14.89 -2.42 5.14
C GLY A 42 14.34 -3.40 4.11
N GLY A 43 13.16 -3.95 4.41
CA GLY A 43 12.45 -4.89 3.55
C GLY A 43 11.46 -4.20 2.62
N SER A 44 11.37 -4.66 1.37
CA SER A 44 10.27 -4.37 0.45
C SER A 44 9.74 -5.68 -0.10
N GLY A 45 8.43 -5.81 -0.25
CA GLY A 45 7.82 -6.97 -0.88
C GLY A 45 6.78 -6.58 -1.92
N MET A 46 6.13 -7.57 -2.52
CA MET A 46 4.94 -7.42 -3.35
C MET A 46 4.25 -8.78 -3.46
N VAL A 47 2.93 -8.76 -3.59
CA VAL A 47 2.13 -9.94 -3.89
C VAL A 47 1.78 -9.91 -5.38
N LYS A 48 2.05 -11.01 -6.10
CA LYS A 48 1.77 -11.14 -7.53
C LYS A 48 1.40 -12.56 -7.91
N SER A 49 0.56 -12.68 -8.94
CA SER A 49 0.18 -13.94 -9.58
C SER A 49 0.72 -13.99 -11.01
N PRO A 50 2.01 -14.30 -11.22
CA PRO A 50 2.61 -14.30 -12.56
C PRO A 50 1.98 -15.37 -13.45
N GLU A 51 1.37 -14.94 -14.56
CA GLU A 51 0.85 -15.86 -15.60
C GLU A 51 1.94 -16.32 -16.57
N MET A 52 3.11 -15.68 -16.55
CA MET A 52 4.27 -16.01 -17.39
C MET A 52 5.57 -15.57 -16.73
N SER A 53 6.71 -15.92 -17.33
CA SER A 53 8.02 -15.41 -16.90
C SER A 53 8.10 -13.90 -17.08
N GLN A 54 8.25 -13.17 -15.97
CA GLN A 54 8.27 -11.71 -15.95
C GLN A 54 9.33 -11.21 -14.96
N GLU A 55 9.96 -10.09 -15.30
CA GLU A 55 10.85 -9.36 -14.39
C GLU A 55 10.04 -8.45 -13.46
N TYR A 56 10.35 -8.51 -12.16
CA TYR A 56 9.76 -7.62 -11.17
C TYR A 56 10.81 -6.76 -10.49
N ILE A 57 10.55 -5.46 -10.41
CA ILE A 57 11.45 -4.48 -9.80
C ILE A 57 10.94 -4.08 -8.42
N MET A 58 11.69 -4.48 -7.39
CA MET A 58 11.49 -4.05 -6.01
C MET A 58 12.28 -2.77 -5.76
N GLN A 59 11.60 -1.71 -5.32
CA GLN A 59 12.24 -0.44 -4.98
C GLN A 59 12.39 -0.34 -3.46
N PHE A 60 13.60 -0.05 -3.01
CA PHE A 60 13.94 0.15 -1.58
C PHE A 60 13.88 1.63 -1.18
N ALA A 61 13.26 2.48 -1.99
CA ALA A 61 13.20 3.91 -1.76
C ALA A 61 11.95 4.29 -0.96
N VAL A 62 12.14 5.14 0.03
CA VAL A 62 11.07 5.79 0.79
C VAL A 62 10.62 7.07 0.06
N ASN A 63 9.33 7.41 0.14
CA ASN A 63 8.74 8.63 -0.44
C ASN A 63 8.72 8.73 -1.98
N ILE A 64 8.72 7.62 -2.72
CA ILE A 64 8.44 7.66 -4.17
C ILE A 64 6.92 7.53 -4.39
N ALA A 65 6.38 8.35 -5.29
CA ALA A 65 4.99 8.27 -5.73
C ALA A 65 4.67 6.94 -6.44
N CYS A 66 3.40 6.55 -6.48
CA CYS A 66 3.02 5.32 -7.15
C CYS A 66 3.15 5.41 -8.67
N PRO A 67 3.73 4.38 -9.34
CA PRO A 67 3.84 4.37 -10.79
C PRO A 67 2.48 4.55 -11.48
N GLY A 68 2.32 5.65 -12.21
CA GLY A 68 1.08 5.95 -12.94
C GLY A 68 -0.08 6.45 -12.07
N LEU A 69 0.15 6.69 -10.77
CA LEU A 69 -0.86 7.21 -9.85
C LEU A 69 -0.20 8.15 -8.83
N ASP A 70 0.30 9.30 -9.26
CA ASP A 70 0.97 10.23 -8.35
C ASP A 70 0.02 10.82 -7.29
N SER A 71 -1.25 10.98 -7.65
CA SER A 71 -2.32 11.45 -6.78
C SER A 71 -3.65 10.80 -7.14
N LEU A 72 -4.51 10.61 -6.13
CA LEU A 72 -5.84 10.05 -6.23
C LEU A 72 -6.86 11.06 -5.69
N LEU A 73 -7.92 11.32 -6.46
CA LEU A 73 -9.09 12.05 -5.97
C LEU A 73 -10.08 11.06 -5.36
N TYR A 74 -10.43 11.22 -4.09
CA TYR A 74 -11.36 10.37 -3.36
C TYR A 74 -12.26 11.22 -2.47
N GLU A 75 -13.58 11.11 -2.63
CA GLU A 75 -14.60 11.88 -1.88
C GLU A 75 -14.24 13.37 -1.78
N ASP A 76 -14.03 14.00 -2.94
CA ASP A 76 -13.66 15.42 -3.11
C ASP A 76 -12.33 15.86 -2.45
N GLN A 77 -11.49 14.91 -2.02
CA GLN A 77 -10.18 15.20 -1.47
C GLN A 77 -9.07 14.57 -2.32
N LEU A 78 -8.03 15.35 -2.61
CA LEU A 78 -6.84 14.90 -3.32
C LEU A 78 -5.83 14.33 -2.33
N TYR A 79 -5.41 13.08 -2.57
CA TYR A 79 -4.37 12.38 -1.81
C TYR A 79 -3.18 12.12 -2.72
N HIS A 80 -1.98 12.46 -2.27
CA HIS A 80 -0.77 11.98 -2.93
C HIS A 80 -0.59 10.51 -2.59
N THR A 81 0.09 9.77 -3.45
CA THR A 81 0.43 8.38 -3.16
C THR A 81 1.90 8.24 -2.83
N ILE A 82 2.21 7.18 -2.09
CA ILE A 82 3.57 6.71 -1.88
C ILE A 82 3.62 5.19 -2.01
N ARG A 83 4.73 4.70 -2.50
CA ARG A 83 5.01 3.26 -2.57
C ARG A 83 5.69 2.81 -1.27
N VAL A 84 5.07 1.88 -0.56
CA VAL A 84 5.61 1.26 0.66
C VAL A 84 5.43 -0.24 0.57
N GLY A 85 6.53 -0.99 0.64
CA GLY A 85 6.49 -2.46 0.56
C GLY A 85 5.80 -2.96 -0.71
N GLY A 86 6.10 -2.33 -1.86
CA GLY A 86 5.54 -2.66 -3.18
C GLY A 86 4.05 -2.41 -3.37
N GLN A 87 3.36 -1.91 -2.35
CA GLN A 87 1.97 -1.50 -2.40
C GLN A 87 1.87 0.03 -2.44
N CYS A 88 0.73 0.50 -2.93
CA CYS A 88 0.41 1.91 -3.02
C CYS A 88 -0.43 2.34 -1.83
N TRP A 89 0.04 3.37 -1.14
CA TRP A 89 -0.61 3.94 0.03
C TRP A 89 -0.89 5.41 -0.24
N MET A 90 -1.96 5.94 0.35
CA MET A 90 -2.13 7.38 0.48
C MET A 90 -1.01 7.93 1.37
N LYS A 91 -0.45 9.06 0.99
CA LYS A 91 0.61 9.76 1.73
C LYS A 91 0.01 10.50 2.92
N GLU A 92 -1.15 11.11 2.74
CA GLU A 92 -1.91 11.79 3.78
C GLU A 92 -2.87 10.82 4.49
N ASN A 93 -3.21 11.16 5.74
CA ASN A 93 -4.22 10.43 6.48
C ASN A 93 -5.62 10.69 5.88
N LEU A 94 -6.44 9.64 5.79
CA LEU A 94 -7.80 9.72 5.29
C LEU A 94 -8.62 10.75 6.08
N ASN A 95 -9.30 11.67 5.41
CA ASN A 95 -10.09 12.74 6.03
C ASN A 95 -11.40 13.05 5.27
N VAL A 96 -12.12 12.02 4.87
CA VAL A 96 -13.38 12.16 4.12
C VAL A 96 -14.60 12.10 5.03
N GLY A 97 -15.77 12.50 4.52
CA GLY A 97 -17.04 12.36 5.25
C GLY A 97 -17.34 13.46 6.29
N GLU A 98 -18.49 13.31 6.95
CA GLU A 98 -19.03 14.25 7.93
C GLU A 98 -18.49 13.95 9.34
N MET A 99 -18.07 15.00 10.06
CA MET A 99 -17.64 14.84 11.43
C MET A 99 -18.84 14.65 12.35
N ILE A 100 -18.84 13.55 13.10
CA ILE A 100 -19.75 13.35 14.23
C ILE A 100 -19.00 13.50 15.56
N MET A 101 -19.73 13.81 16.62
CA MET A 101 -19.16 13.98 17.96
C MET A 101 -18.77 12.62 18.54
N GLY A 102 -17.71 12.56 19.35
CA GLY A 102 -17.24 11.31 19.96
C GLY A 102 -18.24 10.60 20.89
N ASN A 103 -19.36 11.23 21.25
CA ASN A 103 -20.47 10.62 21.99
C ASN A 103 -21.57 10.03 21.08
N GLN A 104 -21.48 10.25 19.76
CA GLN A 104 -22.34 9.66 18.75
C GLN A 104 -21.72 8.37 18.22
N THR A 105 -22.53 7.52 17.61
CA THR A 105 -22.06 6.27 17.00
C THR A 105 -22.12 6.40 15.49
N GLN A 106 -21.03 6.03 14.80
CA GLN A 106 -21.06 5.83 13.36
C GLN A 106 -22.06 4.73 12.99
N THR A 107 -22.89 4.97 11.99
CA THR A 107 -23.99 4.09 11.58
C THR A 107 -24.06 3.91 10.07
N ASN A 108 -24.60 2.78 9.61
CA ASN A 108 -24.85 2.54 8.20
C ASN A 108 -26.03 3.39 7.72
N ASN A 109 -25.74 4.64 7.33
CA ASN A 109 -26.73 5.62 6.89
C ASN A 109 -26.44 6.19 5.49
N GLY A 110 -25.47 5.61 4.77
CA GLY A 110 -25.08 6.02 3.42
C GLY A 110 -24.24 7.30 3.37
N THR A 111 -23.90 7.90 4.51
CA THR A 111 -22.95 9.01 4.63
C THR A 111 -21.70 8.50 5.32
N ILE A 112 -20.53 8.84 4.78
CA ILE A 112 -19.29 8.52 5.48
C ILE A 112 -19.19 9.39 6.72
N GLU A 113 -19.12 8.79 7.89
CA GLU A 113 -19.01 9.49 9.16
C GLU A 113 -17.58 9.37 9.69
N LYS A 114 -17.04 10.41 10.33
CA LYS A 114 -15.72 10.40 10.98
C LYS A 114 -15.76 10.99 12.37
N TYR A 115 -14.84 10.56 13.22
CA TYR A 115 -14.51 11.30 14.44
C TYR A 115 -13.25 12.12 14.23
N CYS A 116 -13.18 13.28 14.90
CA CYS A 116 -11.97 14.07 15.00
C CYS A 116 -11.41 14.00 16.41
N TYR A 117 -10.09 13.89 16.55
CA TYR A 117 -9.46 13.91 17.86
C TYR A 117 -9.84 15.19 18.61
N GLY A 118 -10.32 15.04 19.85
CA GLY A 118 -10.79 16.17 20.66
C GLY A 118 -12.03 16.89 20.10
N ASN A 119 -12.81 16.27 19.22
CA ASN A 119 -13.94 16.89 18.50
C ASN A 119 -13.55 18.21 17.80
N SER A 120 -12.34 18.29 17.24
CA SER A 120 -11.83 19.46 16.53
C SER A 120 -11.57 19.14 15.07
N THR A 121 -12.27 19.83 14.17
CA THR A 121 -12.08 19.73 12.72
C THR A 121 -10.66 20.08 12.30
N ASP A 122 -9.99 21.01 12.98
CA ASP A 122 -8.59 21.38 12.73
C ASP A 122 -7.66 20.18 12.94
N LEU A 123 -7.91 19.38 13.98
CA LEU A 123 -7.15 18.17 14.25
C LEU A 123 -7.42 17.07 13.23
N CYS A 124 -8.63 17.00 12.66
CA CYS A 124 -8.90 16.14 11.50
C CYS A 124 -8.11 16.58 10.27
N ASN A 125 -8.05 17.87 9.98
CA ASN A 125 -7.31 18.39 8.83
C ASN A 125 -5.79 18.14 8.96
N MET A 126 -5.26 18.13 10.18
CA MET A 126 -3.84 17.89 10.43
C MET A 126 -3.49 16.41 10.58
N ARG A 127 -4.39 15.57 11.11
CA ARG A 127 -4.09 14.18 11.52
C ARG A 127 -4.96 13.12 10.85
N GLY A 128 -5.96 13.48 10.07
CA GLY A 128 -6.95 12.57 9.51
C GLY A 128 -8.15 12.33 10.42
N GLY A 129 -9.20 11.77 9.83
CA GLY A 129 -10.39 11.29 10.51
C GLY A 129 -10.15 9.92 11.16
N LEU A 130 -10.91 9.65 12.21
CA LEU A 130 -10.94 8.36 12.90
C LEU A 130 -12.23 7.65 12.51
N PHE A 131 -12.10 6.40 12.08
CA PHE A 131 -13.21 5.59 11.59
C PHE A 131 -13.28 4.29 12.39
N LYS A 132 -14.49 3.82 12.70
CA LYS A 132 -14.72 2.44 13.10
C LYS A 132 -14.43 1.55 11.90
N TRP A 133 -14.04 0.30 12.18
CA TRP A 133 -13.77 -0.67 11.13
C TRP A 133 -14.95 -0.84 10.17
N ASP A 134 -16.16 -0.99 10.73
CA ASP A 134 -17.37 -1.16 9.91
C ASP A 134 -17.62 0.04 9.00
N GLU A 135 -17.41 1.26 9.49
CA GLU A 135 -17.52 2.50 8.70
C GLU A 135 -16.48 2.55 7.57
N LEU A 136 -15.20 2.26 7.90
CA LEU A 136 -14.10 2.27 6.93
C LEU A 136 -14.29 1.21 5.84
N MET A 137 -14.91 0.09 6.19
CA MET A 137 -15.26 -1.00 5.27
C MET A 137 -16.65 -0.82 4.62
N GLN A 138 -17.28 0.35 4.78
CA GLN A 138 -18.61 0.68 4.25
C GLN A 138 -19.70 -0.34 4.61
N TYR A 139 -19.60 -0.94 5.79
CA TYR A 139 -20.48 -2.01 6.28
C TYR A 139 -20.62 -3.20 5.32
N CYS A 140 -19.66 -3.38 4.40
CA CYS A 140 -19.60 -4.57 3.56
C CYS A 140 -19.14 -5.77 4.40
N ALA A 141 -19.94 -6.83 4.40
CA ALA A 141 -19.51 -8.11 4.95
C ALA A 141 -18.42 -8.72 4.05
N ILE A 142 -17.39 -9.28 4.68
CA ILE A 142 -16.34 -10.06 4.02
C ILE A 142 -16.87 -11.45 3.70
#